data_AF-A0A4Y2X4A6-F1
#
_entry.id   AF-A0A4Y2X4A6-F1
#
_cell.length_a   1.000
_cell.length_b   1.000
_cell.length_c   1.000
_cell.angle_alpha   90.00
_cell.angle_beta   90.00
_cell.angle_gamma   90.00
#
_symmetry.space_group_name_H-M   'P 1'
#
loop_
_entity.id
_entity.type
_entity.pdbx_description
1 polymer ?
#
loop_
_entity_poly.entity_id
_entity_poly.type
_entity_poly.pdbx_seq_one_letter_code
_entity_poly.pdbx_strand_id
1 'polypeptide(L)'
;MKFYDIAKEAIPGYPSINLATDIDEVINKITAVILTAINQFSKAKIINVPNRKLPPRIKNKITLRNQIKMRWQITYDPRFKRKSTQLTNEIKADIKQHDQDSWAEWLRSLNQEDLSIYSATRKFSRKFHKIPPILDTDGLKYTPRKSERI
;
A
#
# COMPACT_ATOMS: atom_id res chain seq x y z
N MET A 1 -14.34 9.27 -10.00
CA MET A 1 -15.30 9.50 -8.91
C MET A 1 -14.60 9.32 -7.58
N LYS A 2 -14.75 10.27 -6.65
CA LYS A 2 -14.35 10.14 -5.25
C LYS A 2 -15.54 9.66 -4.42
N PHE A 3 -15.28 9.12 -3.23
CA PHE A 3 -16.33 8.71 -2.27
C PHE A 3 -17.39 9.80 -2.05
N TYR A 4 -16.92 11.04 -1.91
CA TYR A 4 -17.77 12.21 -1.69
C TYR A 4 -18.78 12.46 -2.82
N ASP A 5 -18.40 12.21 -4.08
CA ASP A 5 -19.25 12.50 -5.24
C ASP A 5 -20.48 11.58 -5.24
N ILE A 6 -20.30 10.29 -4.93
CA ILE A 6 -21.37 9.28 -4.87
C ILE A 6 -22.31 9.54 -3.69
N ALA A 7 -21.76 9.87 -2.52
CA ALA A 7 -22.57 10.17 -1.34
C ALA A 7 -23.41 11.45 -1.54
N LYS A 8 -22.86 12.47 -2.21
CA LYS A 8 -23.56 13.73 -2.48
C LYS A 8 -24.68 13.59 -3.51
N GLU A 9 -24.50 12.74 -4.53
CA GLU A 9 -25.54 12.50 -5.55
C GLU A 9 -26.71 11.66 -5.03
N ALA A 10 -26.46 10.75 -4.08
CA ALA A 10 -27.46 9.77 -3.62
C ALA A 10 -28.26 10.22 -2.39
N ILE A 11 -27.78 11.20 -1.61
CA ILE A 11 -28.48 11.72 -0.43
C ILE A 11 -29.33 12.95 -0.84
N PRO A 12 -30.67 12.90 -0.68
CA PRO A 12 -31.51 14.05 -0.96
C PRO A 12 -31.19 15.17 0.05
N GLY A 13 -30.97 16.39 -0.45
CA GLY A 13 -30.63 17.55 0.39
C GLY A 13 -31.73 17.96 1.39
N TYR A 14 -33.00 17.66 1.06
CA TYR A 14 -34.15 17.90 1.93
C TYR A 14 -35.09 16.69 1.88
N PRO A 15 -34.98 15.74 2.83
CA PRO A 15 -35.95 14.65 2.94
C PRO A 15 -37.29 15.19 3.48
N SER A 16 -38.39 14.77 2.84
CA SER A 16 -39.74 15.05 3.34
C SER A 16 -40.01 14.16 4.54
N ILE A 17 -39.99 14.73 5.74
CA ILE A 17 -40.22 14.01 6.99
C ILE A 17 -41.54 14.51 7.56
N ASN A 18 -42.63 13.82 7.25
CA ASN A 18 -43.97 14.17 7.73
C ASN A 18 -44.40 13.27 8.89
N LEU A 19 -43.85 12.04 8.98
CA LEU A 19 -44.11 11.06 10.03
C LEU A 19 -42.80 10.52 10.64
N ALA A 20 -42.89 10.01 11.88
CA ALA A 20 -41.73 9.42 12.56
C ALA A 20 -41.15 8.20 11.82
N THR A 21 -41.97 7.44 11.08
CA THR A 21 -41.52 6.33 10.23
C THR A 21 -40.65 6.78 9.06
N ASP A 22 -40.85 8.01 8.58
CA ASP A 22 -40.09 8.58 7.47
C ASP A 22 -38.64 8.85 7.90
N ILE A 23 -38.41 9.10 9.20
CA ILE A 23 -37.08 9.30 9.78
C ILE A 23 -36.27 8.01 9.67
N ASP A 24 -36.85 6.89 10.10
CA ASP A 24 -36.17 5.59 10.07
C ASP A 24 -35.87 5.15 8.63
N GLU A 25 -36.79 5.42 7.70
CA GLU A 25 -36.59 5.13 6.27
C GLU A 25 -35.44 5.96 5.69
N VAL A 26 -35.36 7.25 6.01
CA VAL A 26 -34.28 8.14 5.58
C VAL A 26 -32.94 7.69 6.17
N ILE A 27 -32.90 7.32 7.46
CA ILE A 27 -31.70 6.79 8.11
C ILE A 27 -31.22 5.50 7.44
N ASN A 28 -32.14 4.58 7.15
CA ASN A 28 -31.83 3.32 6.48
C ASN A 28 -31.28 3.56 5.06
N LYS A 29 -31.88 4.50 4.32
CA LYS A 29 -31.42 4.86 2.97
C LYS A 29 -30.02 5.48 2.98
N ILE A 30 -29.75 6.42 3.89
CA ILE A 30 -28.41 7.01 4.05
C ILE A 30 -27.39 5.94 4.43
N THR A 31 -27.75 5.04 5.36
CA THR A 31 -26.90 3.93 5.80
C THR A 31 -26.57 3.01 4.62
N ALA A 32 -27.54 2.65 3.79
CA ALA A 32 -27.34 1.82 2.60
C ALA A 32 -26.43 2.49 1.56
N VAL A 33 -26.59 3.80 1.32
CA VAL A 33 -25.74 4.58 0.41
C VAL A 33 -24.29 4.62 0.92
N ILE A 34 -24.08 4.84 2.21
CA ILE A 34 -22.74 4.86 2.80
C ILE A 34 -22.09 3.48 2.69
N LEU A 35 -22.80 2.40 3.02
CA LEU A 35 -22.28 1.04 2.94
C LEU A 35 -21.94 0.62 1.49
N THR A 36 -22.80 0.96 0.52
CA THR A 36 -22.55 0.69 -0.90
C THR A 36 -21.35 1.47 -1.42
N ALA A 37 -21.24 2.76 -1.08
CA ALA A 37 -20.07 3.57 -1.41
C ALA A 37 -18.79 3.00 -0.76
N ILE A 38 -18.83 2.64 0.52
CA ILE A 38 -17.70 1.99 1.21
C ILE A 38 -17.30 0.73 0.46
N ASN A 39 -18.23 -0.16 0.12
CA ASN A 39 -17.91 -1.42 -0.58
C ASN A 39 -17.33 -1.17 -1.98
N GLN A 40 -17.81 -0.17 -2.70
CA GLN A 40 -17.32 0.19 -4.03
C GLN A 40 -15.89 0.76 -3.99
N PHE A 41 -15.58 1.58 -2.99
CA PHE A 41 -14.27 2.24 -2.84
C PHE A 41 -13.25 1.43 -2.02
N SER A 42 -13.71 0.52 -1.16
CA SER A 42 -12.86 -0.32 -0.31
C SER A 42 -12.32 -1.55 -1.02
N LYS A 43 -12.21 -1.53 -2.35
CA LYS A 43 -11.45 -2.54 -3.10
C LYS A 43 -10.00 -2.50 -2.63
N ALA A 44 -9.68 -3.30 -1.63
CA ALA A 44 -8.32 -3.49 -1.16
C ALA A 44 -7.53 -4.04 -2.35
N LYS A 45 -6.61 -3.22 -2.88
CA LYS A 45 -5.63 -3.74 -3.82
C LYS A 45 -4.87 -4.81 -3.04
N ILE A 46 -5.05 -6.09 -3.41
CA ILE A 46 -4.23 -7.16 -2.87
C ILE A 46 -2.84 -6.91 -3.45
N ILE A 47 -2.04 -6.15 -2.70
CA ILE A 47 -0.64 -5.93 -3.03
C ILE A 47 0.05 -7.24 -2.63
N ASN A 48 0.24 -8.15 -3.58
CA ASN A 48 1.02 -9.39 -3.44
C ASN A 48 2.53 -9.11 -3.29
N VAL A 49 2.90 -7.95 -2.74
CA VAL A 49 4.28 -7.67 -2.38
C VAL A 49 4.52 -8.34 -1.03
N PRO A 50 5.59 -9.12 -0.88
CA PRO A 50 5.97 -9.64 0.43
C PRO A 50 6.09 -8.46 1.40
N ASN A 51 5.17 -8.34 2.35
CA ASN A 51 5.23 -7.31 3.35
C ASN A 51 6.55 -7.49 4.12
N ARG A 52 7.43 -6.48 4.04
CA ARG A 52 8.72 -6.51 4.73
C ARG A 52 8.49 -6.74 6.22
N LYS A 53 8.87 -7.91 6.72
CA LYS A 53 8.74 -8.26 8.14
C LYS A 53 9.82 -7.51 8.92
N LEU A 54 9.44 -6.41 9.57
CA LEU A 54 10.34 -5.70 10.48
C LEU A 54 10.54 -6.48 11.79
N PRO A 55 11.75 -6.44 12.38
CA PRO A 55 12.01 -7.00 13.71
C PRO A 55 11.09 -6.41 14.79
N PRO A 56 10.75 -7.18 15.83
CA PRO A 56 9.93 -6.71 16.95
C PRO A 56 10.46 -5.43 17.60
N ARG A 57 11.80 -5.29 17.72
CA ARG A 57 12.45 -4.10 18.27
C ARG A 57 12.03 -2.81 17.54
N ILE A 58 12.03 -2.84 16.20
CA ILE A 58 11.65 -1.68 15.38
C ILE A 58 10.14 -1.44 15.45
N LYS A 59 9.34 -2.50 15.44
CA LYS A 59 7.88 -2.40 15.58
C LYS A 59 7.47 -1.74 16.90
N ASN A 60 8.09 -2.14 18.02
CA ASN A 60 7.83 -1.57 19.33
C ASN A 60 8.16 -0.07 19.37
N LYS A 61 9.29 0.36 18.77
CA LYS A 61 9.63 1.78 18.62
C LYS A 61 8.61 2.54 17.75
N ILE A 62 8.13 1.94 16.66
CA ILE A 62 7.07 2.54 15.81
C ILE A 62 5.80 2.78 16.63
N THR A 63 5.37 1.79 17.42
CA THR A 63 4.20 1.89 18.30
C THR A 63 4.38 3.03 19.30
N LEU A 64 5.53 3.10 19.98
CA LEU A 64 5.83 4.17 20.93
C LEU A 64 5.81 5.55 20.27
N ARG A 65 6.44 5.69 19.10
CA ARG A 65 6.44 6.93 18.32
C ARG A 65 5.01 7.35 17.97
N ASN A 66 4.17 6.40 17.55
CA ASN A 66 2.77 6.68 17.21
C ASN A 66 1.98 7.16 18.43
N GLN A 67 2.15 6.53 19.59
CA GLN A 67 1.52 6.97 20.84
C GLN A 67 1.92 8.41 21.22
N ILE A 68 3.21 8.76 21.10
CA ILE A 68 3.70 10.11 21.38
C ILE A 68 3.17 11.12 20.37
N LYS A 69 3.10 10.74 19.08
CA LYS A 69 2.51 11.58 18.04
C LYS A 69 1.03 11.86 18.31
N MET A 70 0.27 10.85 18.72
CA MET A 70 -1.13 11.02 19.13
C MET A 70 -1.26 12.00 20.30
N ARG A 71 -0.43 11.87 21.33
CA ARG A 71 -0.40 12.82 22.45
C ARG A 71 -0.09 14.25 22.01
N TRP A 72 0.87 14.43 21.09
CA TRP A 72 1.16 15.74 20.50
C TRP A 72 -0.03 16.32 19.74
N GLN A 73 -0.80 15.51 18.99
CA GLN A 73 -1.98 15.99 18.26
C GLN A 73 -3.11 16.47 19.19
N ILE A 74 -3.22 15.89 20.39
CA ILE A 74 -4.23 16.27 21.38
C ILE A 74 -3.76 17.49 22.18
N THR A 75 -2.55 17.44 22.72
CA THR A 75 -2.06 18.44 23.69
C THR A 75 -1.33 19.62 23.03
N TYR A 76 -0.88 19.49 21.78
CA TYR A 76 -0.02 20.44 21.07
C TYR A 76 1.31 20.79 21.76
N ASP A 77 1.70 20.09 22.84
CA ASP A 77 2.96 20.32 23.54
C ASP A 77 4.19 20.00 22.65
N PRO A 78 5.10 20.97 22.42
CA PRO A 78 6.28 20.79 21.58
C PRO A 78 7.25 19.73 22.08
N ARG A 79 7.23 19.37 23.37
CA ARG A 79 8.08 18.29 23.92
C ARG A 79 7.75 16.94 23.29
N PHE A 80 6.46 16.65 23.09
CA PHE A 80 6.03 15.42 22.41
C PHE A 80 6.39 15.44 20.93
N LYS A 81 6.31 16.61 20.27
CA LYS A 81 6.77 16.76 18.88
C LYS A 81 8.25 16.40 18.74
N ARG A 82 9.12 16.97 19.60
CA ARG A 82 10.56 16.70 19.59
C ARG A 82 10.85 15.20 19.81
N LYS A 83 10.23 14.58 20.81
CA LYS A 83 10.37 13.14 21.09
C LYS A 83 9.92 12.26 19.92
N SER A 84 8.79 12.59 19.28
CA SER A 84 8.30 11.87 18.10
C SER A 84 9.28 11.97 16.92
N THR A 85 9.85 13.15 16.69
CA THR A 85 10.86 13.36 15.64
C THR A 85 12.14 12.58 15.95
N GLN A 86 12.62 12.62 17.19
CA GLN A 86 13.77 11.83 17.63
C GLN A 86 13.55 10.33 17.36
N LEU A 87 12.43 9.77 17.82
CA LEU A 87 12.10 8.37 17.56
C LEU A 87 11.97 8.06 16.07
N THR A 88 11.50 9.02 15.26
CA THR A 88 11.45 8.85 13.81
C THR A 88 12.86 8.69 13.21
N ASN A 89 13.83 9.47 13.68
CA ASN A 89 15.22 9.36 13.23
C ASN A 89 15.88 8.07 13.72
N GLU A 90 15.61 7.67 14.97
CA GLU A 90 16.09 6.38 15.51
C GLU A 90 15.52 5.20 14.73
N ILE A 91 14.23 5.21 14.41
CA ILE A 91 13.60 4.16 13.59
C ILE A 91 14.24 4.10 12.20
N LYS A 92 14.52 5.25 11.57
CA LYS A 92 15.22 5.29 10.28
C LYS A 92 16.62 4.69 10.39
N ALA A 93 17.37 5.02 11.44
CA ALA A 93 18.70 4.47 11.70
C ALA A 93 18.64 2.95 11.94
N ASP A 94 17.71 2.48 12.76
CA ASP A 94 17.52 1.04 13.05
C ASP A 94 17.14 0.24 11.79
N ILE A 95 16.27 0.81 10.93
CA ILE A 95 15.89 0.19 9.64
C ILE A 95 17.10 0.10 8.72
N LYS A 96 17.88 1.19 8.61
CA LYS A 96 19.09 1.22 7.79
C LYS A 96 20.12 0.20 8.27
N GLN A 97 20.33 0.11 9.58
CA GLN A 97 21.25 -0.86 10.16
C GLN A 97 20.78 -2.29 9.90
N HIS A 98 19.51 -2.59 10.16
CA HIS A 98 18.95 -3.91 9.88
C HIS A 98 19.09 -4.31 8.41
N ASP A 99 18.84 -3.37 7.49
CA ASP A 99 19.05 -3.62 6.05
C ASP A 99 20.51 -3.92 5.75
N GLN A 100 21.44 -3.14 6.30
CA GLN A 100 22.86 -3.36 6.13
C GLN A 100 23.29 -4.74 6.65
N ASP A 101 22.80 -5.14 7.83
CA ASP A 101 23.08 -6.43 8.43
C ASP A 101 22.51 -7.57 7.58
N SER A 102 21.26 -7.43 7.12
CA SER A 102 20.62 -8.40 6.22
C SER A 102 21.39 -8.53 4.90
N TRP A 103 21.89 -7.43 4.34
CA TRP A 103 22.73 -7.43 3.15
C TRP A 103 24.08 -8.10 3.41
N ALA A 104 24.70 -7.83 4.55
CA ALA A 104 25.98 -8.43 4.92
C ALA A 104 25.86 -9.95 5.15
N GLU A 105 24.79 -10.39 5.83
CA GLU A 105 24.46 -11.82 5.98
C GLU A 105 24.20 -12.48 4.63
N TRP A 106 23.40 -11.83 3.78
CA TRP A 106 23.14 -12.33 2.44
C TRP A 106 24.43 -12.44 1.60
N LEU A 107 25.30 -11.43 1.63
CA LEU A 107 26.60 -11.47 0.94
C LEU A 107 27.49 -12.60 1.48
N ARG A 108 27.53 -12.82 2.79
CA ARG A 108 28.27 -13.93 3.40
C ARG A 108 27.71 -15.31 3.04
N SER A 109 26.40 -15.40 2.78
CA SER A 109 25.75 -16.64 2.34
C SER A 109 26.07 -17.02 0.89
N LEU A 110 26.67 -16.12 0.10
CA LEU A 110 27.02 -16.42 -1.28
C LEU A 110 28.23 -17.34 -1.34
N ASN A 111 28.02 -18.56 -1.84
CA ASN A 111 29.05 -19.54 -2.13
C ASN A 111 29.26 -19.72 -3.64
N GLN A 112 30.51 -20.01 -4.02
CA GLN A 112 30.90 -20.30 -5.39
C GLN A 112 30.43 -21.70 -5.84
N GLU A 113 30.40 -22.67 -4.92
CA GLU A 113 29.99 -24.05 -5.20
C GLU A 113 28.49 -24.15 -5.57
N ASP A 114 27.65 -23.32 -4.96
CA ASP A 114 26.19 -23.33 -5.16
C ASP A 114 25.71 -22.48 -6.35
N LEU A 115 26.60 -21.97 -7.21
CA LEU A 115 26.29 -21.03 -8.31
C LEU A 115 25.55 -19.74 -7.86
N SER A 116 25.47 -19.50 -6.55
CA SER A 116 24.70 -18.41 -5.96
C SER A 116 25.22 -17.03 -6.40
N ILE A 117 26.54 -16.89 -6.50
CA ILE A 117 27.25 -15.69 -7.00
C ILE A 117 26.83 -15.38 -8.45
N TYR A 118 26.77 -16.40 -9.32
CA TYR A 118 26.34 -16.23 -10.71
C TYR A 118 24.87 -15.78 -10.78
N SER A 119 24.00 -16.40 -9.98
CA SER A 119 22.58 -16.03 -9.96
C SER A 119 22.36 -14.59 -9.46
N ALA A 120 23.12 -14.17 -8.44
CA ALA A 120 23.09 -12.84 -7.86
C ALA A 120 23.58 -11.78 -8.85
N THR A 121 24.77 -11.98 -9.43
CA THR A 121 25.34 -11.08 -10.45
C THR A 121 24.43 -10.96 -11.67
N ARG A 122 23.84 -12.06 -12.15
CA ARG A 122 22.84 -12.04 -13.23
C ARG A 122 21.60 -11.21 -12.86
N LYS A 123 21.11 -11.27 -11.62
CA LYS A 123 19.97 -10.44 -11.17
C LYS A 123 20.31 -8.94 -11.20
N PHE A 124 21.51 -8.54 -10.78
CA PHE A 124 21.93 -7.14 -10.81
C PHE A 124 22.26 -6.62 -12.21
N SER A 125 22.86 -7.46 -13.06
CA SER A 125 23.23 -7.09 -14.43
C SER A 125 22.07 -7.13 -15.42
N ARG A 126 20.91 -7.67 -15.02
CA ARG A 126 19.69 -7.70 -15.86
C ARG A 126 19.18 -6.28 -16.12
N LYS A 127 19.56 -5.72 -17.26
CA LYS A 127 18.94 -4.51 -17.81
C LYS A 127 17.55 -4.86 -18.35
N PHE A 128 16.50 -4.39 -17.68
CA PHE A 128 15.14 -4.52 -18.18
C PHE A 128 14.94 -3.46 -19.28
N HIS A 129 15.14 -3.86 -20.53
CA HIS A 129 14.76 -3.04 -21.67
C HIS A 129 13.27 -3.25 -21.89
N LYS A 130 12.50 -2.15 -21.91
CA LYS A 130 11.12 -2.22 -22.41
C LYS A 130 11.22 -2.54 -23.89
N ILE A 131 10.89 -3.77 -24.26
CA ILE A 131 10.77 -4.15 -25.66
C ILE A 131 9.60 -3.31 -26.19
N PRO A 132 9.83 -2.41 -27.17
CA PRO A 132 8.73 -1.66 -27.75
C PRO A 132 7.75 -2.65 -28.39
N PRO A 133 6.44 -2.36 -28.34
CA PRO A 133 5.47 -3.18 -29.05
C PRO A 133 5.85 -3.26 -30.53
N ILE A 134 5.70 -4.44 -31.13
CA ILE A 134 5.94 -4.64 -32.55
C ILE A 134 4.80 -3.93 -33.29
N LEU A 135 5.13 -2.83 -33.97
CA LEU A 135 4.21 -2.03 -34.78
C LEU A 135 4.36 -2.44 -36.25
N ASP A 136 3.23 -2.65 -36.93
CA ASP A 136 3.13 -2.75 -38.38
C ASP A 136 2.47 -1.48 -38.95
N THR A 137 2.32 -1.38 -40.28
CA THR A 137 1.65 -0.24 -40.97
C THR A 137 0.24 0.05 -40.45
N ASP A 138 -0.45 -0.97 -39.91
CA ASP A 138 -1.82 -0.87 -39.37
C ASP A 138 -1.92 -0.98 -37.83
N GLY A 139 -0.79 -0.95 -37.11
CA GLY A 139 -0.76 -0.93 -35.63
C GLY A 139 -0.17 -2.17 -34.94
N LEU A 140 -0.62 -2.45 -33.71
CA LEU A 140 -0.01 -3.40 -32.76
C LEU A 140 -0.22 -4.87 -33.17
N LYS A 141 0.83 -5.58 -33.61
CA LYS A 141 0.72 -7.00 -33.97
C LYS A 141 0.99 -7.91 -32.77
N TYR A 142 -0.04 -8.63 -32.33
CA TYR A 142 0.11 -9.91 -31.64
C TYR A 142 -0.96 -10.89 -32.14
N THR A 143 -0.62 -11.75 -33.10
CA THR A 143 -1.42 -12.94 -33.43
C THR A 143 -0.67 -14.17 -32.96
N PRO A 144 -1.13 -14.89 -31.92
CA PRO A 144 -0.56 -16.19 -31.59
C PRO A 144 -0.87 -17.12 -32.76
N ARG A 145 0.15 -17.51 -33.52
CA ARG A 145 0.01 -18.57 -34.54
C ARG A 145 -0.29 -19.86 -33.78
N LYS A 146 -1.57 -20.28 -33.78
CA LYS A 146 -1.95 -21.61 -33.29
C LYS A 146 -1.15 -22.62 -34.12
N SER A 147 -0.16 -23.27 -33.51
CA SER A 147 0.46 -24.44 -34.12
C SER A 147 -0.56 -25.56 -34.06
N GLU A 148 -1.27 -25.79 -35.17
CA GLU A 148 -1.94 -27.05 -35.41
C GLU A 148 -0.86 -28.14 -35.36
N ARG A 149 -0.87 -28.92 -34.27
CA ARG A 149 -0.14 -30.17 -34.21
C ARG A 149 -0.91 -31.15 -35.10
N ILE A 150 -0.26 -31.58 -36.18
CA ILE A 150 -0.63 -32.74 -36.99
C ILE A 150 -0.38 -33.99 -36.14
#